data_AF-A0A830DJ60-F1
#
_entry.id   AF-A0A830DJ60-F1
#
_cell.length_a   1.000
_cell.length_b   1.000
_cell.length_c   1.000
_cell.angle_alpha   90.00
_cell.angle_beta   90.00
_cell.angle_gamma   90.00
#
_symmetry.space_group_name_H-M   'P 1'
#
loop_
_entity.id
_entity.type
_entity.pdbx_description
1 polymer ?
#
loop_
_entity_poly.entity_id
_entity_poly.type
_entity_poly.pdbx_seq_one_letter_code
_entity_poly.pdbx_strand_id
1 'polypeptide(L)' 'MPCDEFYVVGEGETLQSIMDKCGDPFIVENNPHIHDSDEVFPGLVIKVVPLNDG' A
#
# COMPACT_ATOMS: atom_id res chain seq x y z
N MET A 1 -6.64 12.99 -2.96
CA MET A 1 -5.88 11.75 -3.22
C MET A 1 -6.78 10.56 -2.93
N PRO A 2 -6.75 9.45 -3.69
CA PRO A 2 -7.69 8.35 -3.49
C PRO A 2 -7.52 7.60 -2.15
N CYS A 3 -6.40 7.75 -1.44
CA CYS A 3 -6.07 7.01 -0.23
C CYS A 3 -5.48 7.88 0.89
N ASP A 4 -5.72 7.43 2.13
CA ASP A 4 -4.99 7.70 3.38
C ASP A 4 -3.46 7.60 3.24
N GLU A 5 -2.65 8.43 3.95
CA GLU A 5 -1.20 8.14 4.13
C GLU A 5 -1.01 6.79 4.85
N PHE A 6 -1.91 6.46 5.78
CA PHE A 6 -1.97 5.15 6.44
C PHE A 6 -3.19 4.39 5.95
N TYR A 7 -2.95 3.34 5.16
CA TYR A 7 -3.96 2.53 4.52
C TYR A 7 -4.14 1.20 5.25
N VAL A 8 -5.40 0.80 5.48
CA VAL A 8 -5.73 -0.51 6.07
C VAL A 8 -6.08 -1.48 4.94
N VAL A 9 -5.32 -2.56 4.81
CA VAL A 9 -5.51 -3.58 3.77
C VAL A 9 -6.89 -4.23 3.92
N GLY A 10 -7.65 -4.26 2.81
CA GLY A 10 -8.95 -4.93 2.72
C GLY A 10 -8.86 -6.42 2.40
N GLU A 11 -10.00 -7.11 2.49
CA GLU A 11 -10.09 -8.53 2.15
C GLU A 11 -9.84 -8.76 0.65
N GLY A 12 -8.88 -9.64 0.32
CA GLY A 12 -8.51 -9.96 -1.06
C GLY A 12 -7.68 -8.89 -1.78
N GLU A 13 -7.31 -7.80 -1.11
CA GLU A 13 -6.38 -6.82 -1.68
C GLU A 13 -4.93 -7.34 -1.63
N THR A 14 -4.17 -6.98 -2.66
CA THR A 14 -2.72 -7.20 -2.76
C THR A 14 -2.01 -5.86 -2.78
N LEU A 15 -0.68 -5.84 -2.56
CA LEU A 15 0.10 -4.63 -2.77
C LEU A 15 -0.11 -4.06 -4.17
N GLN A 16 -0.12 -4.89 -5.22
CA GLN A 16 -0.32 -4.43 -6.59
C GLN A 16 -1.65 -3.69 -6.77
N SER A 17 -2.75 -4.27 -6.27
CA SER A 17 -4.06 -3.60 -6.36
C SER A 17 -4.10 -2.30 -5.57
N ILE A 18 -3.37 -2.22 -4.45
CA ILE A 18 -3.29 -0.99 -3.64
C ILE A 18 -2.41 0.06 -4.33
N MET A 19 -1.28 -0.33 -4.93
CA MET A 19 -0.43 0.55 -5.74
C MET A 19 -1.24 1.19 -6.87
N ASP A 20 -2.01 0.39 -7.61
CA ASP A 20 -2.84 0.86 -8.72
C ASP A 20 -3.98 1.78 -8.22
N LYS A 21 -4.62 1.42 -7.11
CA LYS A 21 -5.71 2.18 -6.49
C LYS A 21 -5.26 3.53 -5.94
N CYS A 22 -4.11 3.55 -5.26
CA CYS A 22 -3.62 4.71 -4.54
C CYS A 22 -2.65 5.58 -5.36
N GLY A 23 -2.07 5.04 -6.43
CA GLY A 23 -1.09 5.75 -7.25
C GLY A 23 0.30 5.83 -6.61
N ASP A 24 0.68 4.80 -5.83
CA ASP A 24 1.98 4.68 -5.18
C ASP A 24 2.72 3.44 -5.72
N PRO A 25 3.56 3.57 -6.76
CA PRO A 25 4.32 2.46 -7.31
C PRO A 25 5.55 2.08 -6.46
N PHE A 26 5.87 2.85 -5.41
CA PHE A 26 7.02 2.62 -4.53
C PHE A 26 6.57 2.21 -3.12
N ILE A 27 5.35 1.67 -2.98
CA ILE A 27 4.77 1.30 -1.68
C ILE A 27 5.68 0.37 -0.86
N VAL A 28 6.44 -0.50 -1.52
CA VAL A 28 7.37 -1.44 -0.86
C VAL A 28 8.53 -0.69 -0.18
N GLU A 29 9.02 0.40 -0.76
CA GLU A 29 10.13 1.18 -0.19
C GLU A 29 9.73 1.86 1.13
N ASN A 30 8.44 2.23 1.25
CA ASN A 30 7.88 2.84 2.44
C ASN A 30 7.46 1.83 3.52
N ASN A 31 7.44 0.54 3.21
CA ASN A 31 6.99 -0.53 4.08
C ASN A 31 8.06 -1.65 4.19
N PRO A 32 9.21 -1.38 4.83
CA PRO A 32 10.34 -2.33 4.90
C PRO A 32 10.05 -3.60 5.71
N HIS A 33 8.90 -3.65 6.40
CA HIS A 33 8.43 -4.84 7.12
C HIS A 33 7.69 -5.82 6.20
N ILE A 34 7.56 -5.50 4.91
CA ILE A 34 6.96 -6.36 3.89
C ILE A 34 8.08 -6.84 2.97
N HIS A 35 8.47 -8.08 3.13
CA HIS A 35 9.53 -8.73 2.37
C HIS A 35 8.98 -9.59 1.22
N ASP A 36 7.75 -10.07 1.36
CA ASP A 36 7.04 -10.83 0.32
C ASP A 36 5.54 -10.49 0.32
N SER A 37 4.83 -11.02 -0.68
CA SER A 37 3.40 -10.77 -0.86
C SER A 37 2.51 -11.44 0.19
N ASP A 38 3.01 -12.46 0.90
CA ASP A 38 2.22 -13.25 1.85
C ASP A 38 2.11 -12.54 3.21
N GLU A 39 3.01 -11.59 3.50
CA GLU A 39 2.95 -10.71 4.67
C GLU A 39 1.84 -9.64 4.59
N VAL A 40 1.12 -9.57 3.47
CA VAL A 40 0.02 -8.62 3.23
C VAL A 40 -1.32 -9.31 3.50
N PHE A 41 -1.99 -8.89 4.57
CA PHE A 41 -3.25 -9.51 5.01
C PHE A 41 -4.27 -8.45 5.44
N PRO A 42 -5.57 -8.79 5.46
CA PRO A 42 -6.62 -7.84 5.83
C PRO A 42 -6.43 -7.31 7.25
N GLY A 43 -6.49 -5.99 7.41
CA GLY A 43 -6.25 -5.30 8.67
C GLY A 43 -4.79 -4.86 8.90
N LEU A 44 -3.85 -5.26 8.04
CA LEU A 44 -2.50 -4.69 8.05
C LEU A 44 -2.56 -3.20 7.72
N VAL A 45 -1.76 -2.40 8.42
CA VAL A 45 -1.62 -0.96 8.14
C VAL A 45 -0.32 -0.73 7.37
N ILE A 46 -0.41 -0.09 6.21
CA ILE A 46 0.73 0.23 5.36
C ILE A 46 0.77 1.72 5.05
N LYS A 47 1.98 2.24 4.82
CA LYS A 47 2.19 3.62 4.40
C LYS A 47 2.03 3.76 2.89
N VAL A 48 1.29 4.76 2.44
CA VAL A 48 1.02 5.09 1.04
C VAL A 48 1.48 6.51 0.74
N VAL A 49 2.29 6.69 -0.31
CA VAL A 49 2.83 7.98 -0.76
C VAL A 49 2.65 8.13 -2.28
N PRO A 50 1.54 8.73 -2.75
CA PRO A 50 1.27 8.84 -4.18
C PRO A 50 2.16 9.84 -4.91
N LEU A 51 2.47 9.55 -6.17
CA LEU A 51 3.43 10.31 -6.97
C LEU A 51 3.02 11.75 -7.30
N ASN A 52 1.76 12.14 -7.08
CA ASN A 52 1.26 13.46 -7.46
C ASN A 52 1.36 14.51 -6.34
N ASP A 53 1.95 14.20 -5.19
CA ASP A 53 2.21 15.19 -4.11
C ASP A 53 3.55 15.95 -4.34
N GLY A 54 3.73 16.46 -5.57
CA GLY A 54 4.82 17.38 -5.96
C GLY A 54 4.32 18.82 -6.16
#